data_AF-A0A9R1AE55-F1
#
_entry.id   AF-A0A9R1AE55-F1
#
_cell.length_a   1.000
_cell.length_b   1.000
_cell.length_c   1.000
_cell.angle_alpha   90.00
_cell.angle_beta   90.00
_cell.angle_gamma   90.00
#
_symmetry.space_group_name_H-M   'P 1'
#
loop_
_entity.id
_entity.type
_entity.pdbx_description
1 polymer ?
#
loop_
_entity_poly.entity_id
_entity_poly.type
_entity_poly.pdbx_seq_one_letter_code
_entity_poly.pdbx_strand_id
1 'polypeptide(L)'
;MEMVVVHPDSEFLEDITGKLKEYVMEEMNVKTVTPCNDPMKYASLRAEPNFSTFCFLSVLGKRLGKDMGKVSNEVKKMTQEQILSFEQSGKISFLGHCLTLDDIKVVRQFKRPVDVSEKEIDAAGDGDVLVILDLRADQSLIEAGVAREVVNRIQKLRKTAQLEPTDLIDVYYESVDKNSNTLEQILQSQDQYIRDVLGNSLVPKAAATSDMVVICEESHTVHDMSFVIYIARCMPVLAADLLSYASGNSNHVEALRVYLLSRSISRLKNEFQTGNGKITVKCIEGYPPIDLLLGKHVFLGAGDFYQANRS
;
A
#
# COMPACT_ATOMS: atom_id res chain seq x y z
N MET A 1 2.02 9.35 -0.76
CA MET A 1 1.96 10.68 -1.36
C MET A 1 2.18 10.51 -2.84
N GLU A 2 1.14 10.84 -3.61
CA GLU A 2 1.15 10.77 -5.06
C GLU A 2 1.15 12.19 -5.62
N MET A 3 1.84 12.40 -6.73
CA MET A 3 1.85 13.68 -7.43
C MET A 3 1.21 13.55 -8.79
N VAL A 4 0.31 14.48 -9.13
CA VAL A 4 -0.25 14.62 -10.48
C VAL A 4 0.26 15.91 -11.09
N VAL A 5 0.82 15.80 -12.30
CA VAL A 5 1.26 16.97 -13.07
C VAL A 5 0.31 17.14 -14.25
N VAL A 6 -0.36 18.28 -14.29
CA VAL A 6 -1.36 18.62 -15.30
C VAL A 6 -0.75 19.63 -16.26
N HIS A 7 -0.70 19.29 -17.55
CA HIS A 7 -0.16 20.14 -18.61
C HIS A 7 -0.77 19.77 -19.97
N PRO A 8 -1.09 20.74 -20.86
CA PRO A 8 -1.68 20.45 -22.18
C PRO A 8 -0.70 19.89 -23.22
N ASP A 9 0.60 20.07 -23.02
CA ASP A 9 1.64 19.51 -23.89
C ASP A 9 2.07 18.13 -23.41
N SER A 10 1.94 17.13 -24.29
CA SER A 10 2.38 15.76 -24.03
C SER A 10 3.90 15.61 -23.96
N GLU A 11 4.66 16.38 -24.74
CA GLU A 11 6.12 16.28 -24.76
C GLU A 11 6.71 16.72 -23.41
N PHE A 12 6.17 17.81 -22.85
CA PHE A 12 6.48 18.27 -21.49
C PHE A 12 6.19 17.19 -20.41
N LEU A 13 5.06 16.49 -20.52
CA LEU A 13 4.69 15.43 -19.58
C LEU A 13 5.62 14.21 -19.70
N GLU A 14 6.05 13.87 -20.92
CA GLU A 14 7.02 12.79 -21.16
C GLU A 14 8.39 13.12 -20.57
N ASP A 15 8.86 14.36 -20.68
CA ASP A 15 10.12 14.77 -20.07
C ASP A 15 10.11 14.66 -18.54
N ILE A 16 9.00 15.10 -17.90
CA ILE A 16 8.81 14.96 -16.45
C ILE A 16 8.74 13.50 -16.01
N THR A 17 8.00 12.68 -16.74
CA THR A 17 7.77 11.27 -16.36
C THR A 17 8.84 10.31 -16.85
N GLY A 18 9.70 10.75 -17.74
CA GLY A 18 10.88 10.04 -18.23
C GLY A 18 12.13 10.44 -17.47
N LYS A 19 12.88 11.41 -18.00
CA LYS A 19 14.24 11.73 -17.52
C LYS A 19 14.26 12.37 -16.13
N LEU A 20 13.26 13.17 -15.80
CA LEU A 20 13.22 13.93 -14.54
C LEU A 20 12.49 13.19 -13.42
N LYS A 21 11.86 12.05 -13.70
CA LYS A 21 10.99 11.36 -12.76
C LYS A 21 11.71 10.97 -11.46
N GLU A 22 12.88 10.36 -11.55
CA GLU A 22 13.66 9.94 -10.37
C GLU A 22 14.05 11.13 -9.52
N TYR A 23 14.57 12.19 -10.14
CA TYR A 23 14.94 13.43 -9.46
C TYR A 23 13.74 14.05 -8.72
N VAL A 24 12.59 14.15 -9.38
CA VAL A 24 11.37 14.70 -8.79
C VAL A 24 10.86 13.81 -7.63
N MET A 25 10.92 12.49 -7.78
CA MET A 25 10.51 11.55 -6.74
C MET A 25 11.41 11.66 -5.49
N GLU A 26 12.71 11.82 -5.67
CA GLU A 26 13.69 11.96 -4.59
C GLU A 26 13.55 13.30 -3.85
N GLU A 27 13.53 14.43 -4.57
CA GLU A 27 13.47 15.78 -3.96
C GLU A 27 12.13 16.03 -3.24
N MET A 28 11.02 15.58 -3.83
CA MET A 28 9.68 15.79 -3.27
C MET A 28 9.21 14.66 -2.34
N ASN A 29 10.00 13.58 -2.21
CA ASN A 29 9.65 12.37 -1.44
C ASN A 29 8.25 11.83 -1.81
N VAL A 30 7.96 11.75 -3.11
CA VAL A 30 6.69 11.23 -3.65
C VAL A 30 6.88 9.82 -4.19
N LYS A 31 5.90 8.93 -3.95
CA LYS A 31 5.97 7.52 -4.39
C LYS A 31 5.76 7.38 -5.89
N THR A 32 4.89 8.20 -6.46
CA THR A 32 4.43 8.09 -7.84
C THR A 32 4.18 9.49 -8.41
N VAL A 33 4.53 9.66 -9.69
CA VAL A 33 4.26 10.86 -10.48
C VAL A 33 3.42 10.46 -11.68
N THR A 34 2.22 11.03 -11.78
CA THR A 34 1.22 10.69 -12.80
C THR A 34 0.96 11.89 -13.70
N PRO A 35 1.16 11.78 -15.02
CA PRO A 35 0.88 12.86 -15.95
C PRO A 35 -0.63 12.95 -16.23
N CYS A 36 -1.14 14.16 -16.44
CA CYS A 36 -2.52 14.41 -16.83
C CYS A 36 -2.57 15.44 -17.97
N ASN A 37 -2.93 14.97 -19.16
CA ASN A 37 -3.08 15.81 -20.35
C ASN A 37 -4.49 16.43 -20.49
N ASP A 38 -5.33 16.32 -19.47
CA ASP A 38 -6.66 16.95 -19.46
C ASP A 38 -6.70 18.05 -18.39
N PRO A 39 -6.44 19.32 -18.76
CA PRO A 39 -6.50 20.45 -17.83
C PRO A 39 -7.85 20.59 -17.16
N MET A 40 -8.94 20.21 -17.81
CA MET A 40 -10.31 20.45 -17.33
C MET A 40 -10.71 19.49 -16.21
N LYS A 41 -9.98 18.39 -16.04
CA LYS A 41 -10.21 17.40 -14.99
C LYS A 41 -9.94 17.96 -13.60
N TYR A 42 -8.88 18.76 -13.46
CA TYR A 42 -8.42 19.29 -12.17
C TYR A 42 -8.27 20.81 -12.14
N ALA A 43 -8.48 21.51 -13.26
CA ALA A 43 -8.41 22.96 -13.32
C ALA A 43 -9.70 23.59 -13.85
N SER A 44 -10.02 24.77 -13.35
CA SER A 44 -10.88 25.74 -14.02
C SER A 44 -10.01 26.80 -14.69
N LEU A 45 -10.29 27.08 -15.96
CA LEU A 45 -9.60 28.12 -16.71
C LEU A 45 -10.19 29.49 -16.36
N ARG A 46 -9.33 30.47 -16.11
CA ARG A 46 -9.69 31.87 -15.90
C ARG A 46 -8.76 32.75 -16.73
N ALA A 47 -9.34 33.65 -17.53
CA ALA A 47 -8.56 34.63 -18.28
C ALA A 47 -8.36 35.91 -17.46
N GLU A 48 -7.12 36.38 -17.40
CA GLU A 48 -6.74 37.63 -16.77
C GLU A 48 -6.03 38.54 -17.78
N PRO A 49 -6.31 39.86 -17.78
CA PRO A 49 -5.54 40.78 -18.60
C PRO A 49 -4.09 40.80 -18.12
N ASN A 50 -3.14 40.70 -19.02
CA ASN A 50 -1.73 40.78 -18.67
C ASN A 50 -1.38 42.24 -18.31
N PHE A 51 -1.19 42.54 -17.02
CA PHE A 51 -0.99 43.91 -16.53
C PHE A 51 0.21 44.65 -17.16
N SER A 52 1.21 43.91 -17.67
CA SER A 52 2.36 44.50 -18.37
C SER A 52 1.98 45.09 -19.73
N THR A 53 1.17 44.36 -20.51
CA THR A 53 0.68 44.79 -21.83
C THR A 53 -0.62 45.58 -21.74
N PHE A 54 -1.40 45.45 -20.66
CA PHE A 54 -2.68 46.12 -20.42
C PHE A 54 -2.58 47.46 -19.67
N CYS A 55 -1.38 47.92 -19.32
CA CYS A 55 -1.12 49.21 -18.67
C CYS A 55 -1.44 50.40 -19.60
N PHE A 56 -1.91 51.53 -19.07
CA PHE A 56 -2.24 52.71 -19.89
C PHE A 56 -1.05 53.23 -20.74
N LEU A 57 0.17 52.91 -20.32
CA LEU A 57 1.41 53.33 -20.97
C LEU A 57 1.90 52.34 -22.04
N SER A 58 1.42 51.09 -22.07
CA SER A 58 1.78 50.07 -23.06
C SER A 58 0.95 50.18 -24.34
N VAL A 59 1.40 49.53 -25.41
CA VAL A 59 0.80 49.62 -26.76
C VAL A 59 -0.68 49.26 -26.74
N LEU A 60 -1.07 48.25 -25.97
CA LEU A 60 -2.47 47.85 -25.87
C LEU A 60 -3.31 48.82 -25.04
N GLY A 61 -2.79 49.35 -23.92
CA GLY A 61 -3.52 50.34 -23.12
C GLY A 61 -3.74 51.66 -23.88
N LYS A 62 -2.77 52.09 -24.70
CA LYS A 62 -2.94 53.22 -25.62
C LYS A 62 -3.98 52.93 -26.72
N ARG A 63 -4.04 51.68 -27.22
CA ARG A 63 -5.03 51.25 -28.23
C ARG A 63 -6.45 51.12 -27.66
N LEU A 64 -6.58 50.66 -26.42
CA LEU A 64 -7.86 50.42 -25.75
C LEU A 64 -8.44 51.70 -25.13
N GLY A 65 -7.59 52.62 -24.64
CA GLY A 65 -7.98 53.93 -24.14
C GLY A 65 -9.15 53.86 -23.16
N LYS A 66 -10.30 54.45 -23.54
CA LYS A 66 -11.53 54.50 -22.72
C LYS A 66 -12.24 53.15 -22.58
N ASP A 67 -12.00 52.21 -23.50
CA ASP A 67 -12.64 50.89 -23.50
C ASP A 67 -11.83 49.83 -22.74
N MET A 68 -10.65 50.19 -22.21
CA MET A 68 -9.79 49.32 -21.39
C MET A 68 -10.56 48.63 -20.25
N GLY A 69 -11.36 49.38 -19.49
CA GLY A 69 -12.14 48.81 -18.38
C GLY A 69 -13.22 47.83 -18.85
N LYS A 70 -13.83 48.07 -20.02
CA LYS A 70 -14.85 47.18 -20.58
C LYS A 70 -14.23 45.90 -21.11
N VAL A 71 -13.14 46.01 -21.88
CA VAL A 71 -12.41 44.85 -22.42
C VAL A 71 -11.83 44.01 -21.28
N SER A 72 -11.30 44.62 -20.22
CA SER A 72 -10.84 43.89 -19.03
C SER A 72 -11.95 43.05 -18.38
N ASN A 73 -13.17 43.60 -18.30
CA ASN A 73 -14.31 42.89 -17.74
C ASN A 73 -14.78 41.76 -18.64
N GLU A 74 -14.77 41.93 -19.96
CA GLU A 74 -15.11 40.86 -20.90
C GLU A 74 -14.08 39.73 -20.86
N VAL A 75 -12.78 40.05 -20.80
CA VAL A 75 -11.70 39.06 -20.63
C VAL A 75 -11.92 38.23 -19.36
N LYS A 76 -12.26 38.87 -18.23
CA LYS A 76 -12.54 38.18 -16.96
C LYS A 76 -13.83 37.35 -16.97
N LYS A 77 -14.74 37.60 -17.91
CA LYS A 77 -16.03 36.90 -18.07
C LYS A 77 -16.00 35.80 -19.12
N MET A 78 -14.85 35.56 -19.76
CA MET A 78 -14.72 34.50 -20.74
C MET A 78 -15.15 33.15 -20.17
N THR A 79 -15.93 32.39 -20.95
CA THR A 79 -16.31 31.02 -20.59
C THR A 79 -15.12 30.07 -20.84
N GLN A 80 -15.16 28.87 -20.26
CA GLN A 80 -14.08 27.90 -20.44
C GLN A 80 -13.88 27.52 -21.93
N GLU A 81 -14.96 27.41 -22.69
CA GLU A 81 -14.90 27.13 -24.14
C GLU A 81 -14.26 28.29 -24.92
N GLN A 82 -14.53 29.53 -24.51
CA GLN A 82 -13.93 30.72 -25.10
C GLN A 82 -12.43 30.81 -24.78
N ILE A 83 -12.00 30.39 -23.60
CA ILE A 83 -10.59 30.37 -23.21
C ILE A 83 -9.85 29.28 -23.99
N LEU A 84 -10.41 28.08 -24.10
CA LEU A 84 -9.82 26.98 -24.88
C LEU A 84 -9.69 27.34 -26.37
N SER A 85 -10.73 27.93 -26.95
CA SER A 85 -10.68 28.38 -28.36
C SER A 85 -9.70 29.54 -28.56
N PHE A 86 -9.53 30.42 -27.56
CA PHE A 86 -8.50 31.46 -27.59
C PHE A 86 -7.07 30.89 -27.53
N GLU A 87 -6.80 29.88 -26.70
CA GLU A 87 -5.48 29.21 -26.66
C GLU A 87 -5.13 28.54 -27.99
N GLN A 88 -6.11 27.93 -28.68
CA GLN A 88 -5.90 27.29 -29.99
C GLN A 88 -5.75 28.29 -31.13
N SER A 89 -6.55 29.37 -31.15
CA SER A 89 -6.57 30.35 -32.23
C SER A 89 -5.52 31.45 -32.06
N GLY A 90 -5.03 31.67 -30.84
CA GLY A 90 -4.06 32.69 -30.46
C GLY A 90 -4.59 34.13 -30.48
N LYS A 91 -5.88 34.35 -30.84
CA LYS A 91 -6.48 35.68 -31.00
C LYS A 91 -7.97 35.67 -30.64
N ILE A 92 -8.42 36.70 -29.94
CA ILE A 92 -9.85 36.93 -29.66
C ILE A 92 -10.18 38.41 -29.84
N SER A 93 -11.43 38.73 -30.21
CA SER A 93 -11.84 40.12 -30.41
C SER A 93 -12.96 40.51 -29.46
N PHE A 94 -12.75 41.59 -28.69
CA PHE A 94 -13.77 42.22 -27.85
C PHE A 94 -13.95 43.67 -28.25
N LEU A 95 -15.20 44.12 -28.42
CA LEU A 95 -15.52 45.52 -28.70
C LEU A 95 -14.75 46.11 -29.92
N GLY A 96 -14.44 45.28 -30.92
CA GLY A 96 -13.67 45.69 -32.11
C GLY A 96 -12.15 45.71 -31.94
N HIS A 97 -11.62 45.33 -30.77
CA HIS A 97 -10.19 45.20 -30.51
C HIS A 97 -9.77 43.74 -30.54
N CYS A 98 -8.79 43.41 -31.38
CA CYS A 98 -8.15 42.10 -31.41
C CYS A 98 -7.04 42.01 -30.36
N LEU A 99 -7.20 41.05 -29.45
CA LEU A 99 -6.28 40.66 -28.38
C LEU A 99 -5.52 39.39 -28.80
N THR A 100 -4.27 39.30 -28.41
CA THR A 100 -3.35 38.19 -28.69
C THR A 100 -2.91 37.48 -27.39
N LEU A 101 -2.16 36.39 -27.50
CA LEU A 101 -1.63 35.64 -26.35
C LEU A 101 -0.80 36.50 -25.37
N ASP A 102 -0.15 37.56 -25.86
CA ASP A 102 0.62 38.49 -25.01
C ASP A 102 -0.28 39.39 -24.14
N ASP A 103 -1.54 39.56 -24.54
CA ASP A 103 -2.48 40.50 -23.94
C ASP A 103 -3.34 39.86 -22.83
N ILE A 104 -3.53 38.54 -22.90
CA ILE A 104 -4.35 37.74 -21.98
C ILE A 104 -3.50 36.64 -21.37
N LYS A 105 -3.36 36.66 -20.04
CA LYS A 105 -2.79 35.55 -19.27
C LYS A 105 -3.91 34.56 -18.93
N VAL A 106 -3.79 33.33 -19.42
CA VAL A 106 -4.66 32.23 -18.99
C VAL A 106 -4.12 31.66 -17.68
N VAL A 107 -4.93 31.70 -16.63
CA VAL A 107 -4.61 31.15 -15.31
C VAL A 107 -5.43 29.88 -15.11
N ARG A 108 -4.74 28.77 -14.83
CA ARG A 108 -5.35 27.51 -14.43
C ARG A 108 -5.54 27.51 -12.91
N GLN A 109 -6.78 27.67 -12.44
CA GLN A 109 -7.10 27.58 -11.02
C GLN A 109 -7.41 26.14 -10.65
N PHE A 110 -6.81 25.64 -9.58
CA PHE A 110 -7.10 24.30 -9.10
C PHE A 110 -8.59 24.17 -8.75
N LYS A 111 -9.23 23.18 -9.38
CA LYS A 111 -10.60 22.78 -9.09
C LYS A 111 -10.54 21.52 -8.25
N ARG A 112 -10.71 21.69 -6.93
CA ARG A 112 -10.76 20.57 -5.98
C ARG A 112 -11.90 19.61 -6.35
N PRO A 113 -11.67 18.29 -6.41
CA PRO A 113 -12.72 17.29 -6.51
C PRO A 113 -13.72 17.43 -5.35
N VAL A 114 -14.99 17.10 -5.59
CA VAL A 114 -16.07 17.24 -4.59
C VAL A 114 -15.83 16.35 -3.36
N ASP A 115 -15.07 15.27 -3.55
CA ASP A 115 -14.96 14.14 -2.62
C ASP A 115 -13.71 14.21 -1.72
N VAL A 116 -12.91 15.28 -1.82
CA VAL A 116 -11.58 15.38 -1.16
C VAL A 116 -11.50 16.69 -0.38
N SER A 117 -11.14 16.67 0.91
CA SER A 117 -11.02 17.86 1.76
C SER A 117 -9.78 18.72 1.46
N GLU A 118 -9.78 20.00 1.87
CA GLU A 118 -8.62 20.90 1.70
C GLU A 118 -7.34 20.44 2.42
N LYS A 119 -7.45 19.53 3.41
CA LYS A 119 -6.29 18.98 4.12
C LYS A 119 -5.69 17.74 3.46
N GLU A 120 -6.42 17.16 2.51
CA GLU A 120 -6.08 15.90 1.85
C GLU A 120 -5.46 16.10 0.47
N ILE A 121 -5.49 17.32 -0.05
CA ILE A 121 -4.97 17.65 -1.37
C ILE A 121 -4.39 19.06 -1.34
N ASP A 122 -3.19 19.21 -1.88
CA ASP A 122 -2.56 20.51 -2.08
C ASP A 122 -2.28 20.70 -3.57
N ALA A 123 -2.35 21.93 -4.06
CA ALA A 123 -2.15 22.21 -5.47
C ALA A 123 -1.52 23.58 -5.69
N ALA A 124 -0.51 23.62 -6.55
CA ALA A 124 0.18 24.84 -6.95
C ALA A 124 0.25 24.89 -8.48
N GLY A 125 -0.07 26.04 -9.05
CA GLY A 125 0.02 26.28 -10.48
C GLY A 125 0.98 27.40 -10.80
N ASP A 126 1.79 27.22 -11.84
CA ASP A 126 2.58 28.28 -12.45
C ASP A 126 2.35 28.28 -13.96
N GLY A 127 1.71 29.35 -14.46
CA GLY A 127 1.35 29.48 -15.87
C GLY A 127 0.41 28.39 -16.39
N ASP A 128 0.94 27.53 -17.24
CA ASP A 128 0.28 26.39 -17.89
C ASP A 128 0.44 25.06 -17.14
N VAL A 129 1.34 25.01 -16.15
CA VAL A 129 1.56 23.83 -15.32
C VAL A 129 0.72 23.92 -14.05
N LEU A 130 0.05 22.83 -13.70
CA LEU A 130 -0.61 22.65 -12.41
C LEU A 130 -0.10 21.36 -11.76
N VAL A 131 0.49 21.48 -10.58
CA VAL A 131 0.97 20.35 -9.77
C VAL A 131 -0.01 20.13 -8.63
N ILE A 132 -0.41 18.88 -8.44
CA ILE A 132 -1.36 18.46 -7.42
C ILE A 132 -0.69 17.37 -6.59
N LEU A 133 -0.68 17.55 -5.28
CA LEU A 133 -0.16 16.60 -4.31
C LEU A 133 -1.31 15.97 -3.54
N ASP A 134 -1.41 14.65 -3.64
CA ASP A 134 -2.32 13.86 -2.80
C ASP A 134 -1.67 13.62 -1.44
N LEU A 135 -2.19 14.33 -0.44
CA LEU A 135 -1.73 14.29 0.95
C LEU A 135 -2.48 13.26 1.79
N ARG A 136 -3.44 12.52 1.21
CA ARG A 136 -4.13 11.45 1.93
C ARG A 136 -3.07 10.48 2.46
N ALA A 137 -3.18 10.16 3.74
CA ALA A 137 -2.41 9.08 4.31
C ALA A 137 -2.76 7.83 3.52
N ASP A 138 -1.82 7.41 2.68
CA ASP A 138 -1.93 6.16 1.93
C ASP A 138 -2.21 5.07 2.95
N GLN A 139 -3.36 4.41 2.84
CA GLN A 139 -3.78 3.38 3.79
C GLN A 139 -2.64 2.37 4.00
N SER A 140 -1.87 2.05 2.95
CA SER A 140 -0.71 1.16 3.04
C SER A 140 0.38 1.64 4.01
N LEU A 141 0.59 2.96 4.18
CA LEU A 141 1.55 3.51 5.14
C LEU A 141 1.07 3.34 6.58
N ILE A 142 -0.23 3.54 6.82
CA ILE A 142 -0.83 3.30 8.13
C ILE A 142 -0.73 1.81 8.47
N GLU A 143 -1.08 0.94 7.52
CA GLU A 143 -0.98 -0.51 7.64
C GLU A 143 0.46 -0.97 7.94
N ALA A 144 1.43 -0.44 7.20
CA ALA A 144 2.84 -0.71 7.44
C ALA A 144 3.31 -0.21 8.82
N GLY A 145 2.79 0.93 9.27
CA GLY A 145 3.03 1.46 10.62
C GLY A 145 2.52 0.52 11.71
N VAL A 146 1.27 0.07 11.59
CA VAL A 146 0.66 -0.89 12.52
C VAL A 146 1.42 -2.22 12.52
N ALA A 147 1.77 -2.76 11.35
CA ALA A 147 2.55 -3.99 11.25
C ALA A 147 3.93 -3.88 11.92
N ARG A 148 4.63 -2.74 11.75
CA ARG A 148 5.89 -2.45 12.47
C ARG A 148 5.70 -2.44 13.97
N GLU A 149 4.63 -1.82 14.46
CA GLU A 149 4.32 -1.81 15.89
C GLU A 149 4.03 -3.21 16.43
N VAL A 150 3.24 -4.02 15.72
CA VAL A 150 2.94 -5.41 16.08
C VAL A 150 4.21 -6.25 16.17
N VAL A 151 5.07 -6.18 15.14
CA VAL A 151 6.38 -6.85 15.14
C VAL A 151 7.24 -6.41 16.32
N ASN A 152 7.25 -5.11 16.64
CA ASN A 152 7.95 -4.59 17.81
C ASN A 152 7.39 -5.14 19.14
N ARG A 153 6.08 -5.35 19.26
CA ARG A 153 5.48 -5.99 20.44
C ARG A 153 5.92 -7.44 20.57
N ILE A 154 5.89 -8.20 19.47
CA ILE A 154 6.33 -9.60 19.44
C ILE A 154 7.80 -9.72 19.84
N GLN A 155 8.68 -8.89 19.29
CA GLN A 155 10.11 -8.92 19.62
C GLN A 155 10.38 -8.53 21.07
N LYS A 156 9.59 -7.62 21.66
CA LYS A 156 9.66 -7.32 23.09
C LYS A 156 9.18 -8.50 23.94
N LEU A 157 8.04 -9.09 23.60
CA LEU A 157 7.50 -10.26 24.29
C LEU A 157 8.48 -11.44 24.25
N ARG A 158 9.14 -11.65 23.12
CA ARG A 158 10.22 -12.65 22.96
C ARG A 158 11.35 -12.45 23.97
N LYS A 159 11.82 -11.20 24.14
CA LYS A 159 12.88 -10.87 25.11
C LYS A 159 12.40 -11.07 26.55
N THR A 160 11.17 -10.67 26.86
CA THR A 160 10.56 -10.87 28.18
C THR A 160 10.46 -12.36 28.53
N ALA A 161 10.17 -13.19 27.54
CA ALA A 161 10.13 -14.65 27.65
C ALA A 161 11.51 -15.32 27.64
N GLN A 162 12.61 -14.56 27.59
CA GLN A 162 13.99 -15.06 27.58
C GLN A 162 14.29 -15.99 26.38
N LEU A 163 13.62 -15.75 25.25
CA LEU A 163 13.84 -16.51 24.02
C LEU A 163 14.93 -15.85 23.17
N GLU A 164 15.83 -16.66 22.63
CA GLU A 164 16.91 -16.20 21.75
C GLU A 164 16.38 -15.94 20.34
N PRO A 165 16.98 -15.01 19.54
CA PRO A 165 16.60 -14.74 18.15
C PRO A 165 16.61 -15.97 17.23
N THR A 166 17.40 -16.99 17.55
CA THR A 166 17.51 -18.25 16.81
C THR A 166 16.44 -19.27 17.16
N ASP A 167 15.71 -19.08 18.25
CA ASP A 167 14.68 -20.01 18.68
C ASP A 167 13.51 -20.07 17.69
N LEU A 168 13.06 -21.27 17.38
CA LEU A 168 11.91 -21.48 16.51
C LEU A 168 10.63 -21.35 17.33
N ILE A 169 9.79 -20.39 16.94
CA ILE A 169 8.51 -20.09 17.60
C ILE A 169 7.39 -20.00 16.59
N ASP A 170 6.19 -20.35 17.03
CA ASP A 170 4.96 -20.00 16.32
C ASP A 170 4.32 -18.79 17.02
N VAL A 171 3.89 -17.81 16.24
CA VAL A 171 3.30 -16.58 16.76
C VAL A 171 1.84 -16.50 16.33
N TYR A 172 0.97 -16.33 17.32
CA TYR A 172 -0.47 -16.21 17.10
C TYR A 172 -0.99 -14.86 17.58
N TYR A 173 -2.10 -14.43 16.99
CA TYR A 173 -2.83 -13.25 17.44
C TYR A 173 -4.33 -13.52 17.58
N GLU A 174 -4.96 -12.82 18.52
CA GLU A 174 -6.41 -12.84 18.74
C GLU A 174 -6.91 -11.41 18.92
N SER A 175 -7.82 -10.95 18.06
CA SER A 175 -8.46 -9.65 18.23
C SER A 175 -9.40 -9.68 19.42
N VAL A 176 -9.27 -8.71 20.33
CA VAL A 176 -10.19 -8.51 21.46
C VAL A 176 -11.41 -7.69 21.01
N ASP A 177 -11.23 -6.83 20.01
CA ASP A 177 -12.30 -5.97 19.51
C ASP A 177 -13.22 -6.69 18.52
N LYS A 178 -14.50 -6.30 18.53
CA LYS A 178 -15.54 -6.81 17.61
C LYS A 178 -15.28 -6.46 16.14
N ASN A 179 -14.41 -5.48 15.87
CA ASN A 179 -13.94 -5.15 14.52
C ASN A 179 -12.70 -5.98 14.14
N SER A 180 -12.76 -7.30 14.35
CA SER A 180 -11.64 -8.23 14.13
C SER A 180 -11.06 -8.17 12.72
N ASN A 181 -11.87 -7.77 11.74
CA ASN A 181 -11.51 -7.79 10.33
C ASN A 181 -10.42 -6.77 9.97
N THR A 182 -10.36 -5.61 10.64
CA THR A 182 -9.38 -4.57 10.29
C THR A 182 -7.96 -5.02 10.59
N LEU A 183 -7.68 -5.45 11.83
CA LEU A 183 -6.34 -5.91 12.22
C LEU A 183 -5.90 -7.10 11.35
N GLU A 184 -6.82 -8.03 11.10
CA GLU A 184 -6.55 -9.18 10.23
C GLU A 184 -6.16 -8.71 8.82
N GLN A 185 -6.93 -7.84 8.18
CA GLN A 185 -6.59 -7.29 6.85
C GLN A 185 -5.22 -6.63 6.80
N ILE A 186 -4.84 -5.87 7.84
CA ILE A 186 -3.55 -5.20 7.93
C ILE A 186 -2.40 -6.21 8.04
N LEU A 187 -2.52 -7.18 8.96
CA LEU A 187 -1.50 -8.22 9.14
C LEU A 187 -1.37 -9.09 7.90
N GLN A 188 -2.49 -9.31 7.20
CA GLN A 188 -2.55 -10.01 5.94
C GLN A 188 -1.88 -9.24 4.79
N SER A 189 -2.08 -7.92 4.68
CA SER A 189 -1.47 -7.09 3.63
C SER A 189 0.05 -6.94 3.82
N GLN A 190 0.52 -6.96 5.07
CA GLN A 190 1.93 -6.80 5.45
C GLN A 190 2.64 -8.12 5.81
N ASP A 191 2.06 -9.27 5.47
CA ASP A 191 2.56 -10.60 5.85
C ASP A 191 3.99 -10.87 5.36
N GLN A 192 4.37 -10.40 4.16
CA GLN A 192 5.74 -10.51 3.67
C GLN A 192 6.74 -9.79 4.58
N TYR A 193 6.44 -8.54 4.96
CA TYR A 193 7.28 -7.77 5.89
C TYR A 193 7.40 -8.47 7.26
N ILE A 194 6.29 -9.01 7.77
CA ILE A 194 6.27 -9.74 9.04
C ILE A 194 7.19 -10.96 8.98
N ARG A 195 7.12 -11.75 7.90
CA ARG A 195 8.00 -12.91 7.69
C ARG A 195 9.47 -12.52 7.60
N ASP A 196 9.78 -11.45 6.89
CA ASP A 196 11.18 -11.02 6.71
C ASP A 196 11.82 -10.63 8.06
N VAL A 197 11.03 -10.12 9.01
CA VAL A 197 11.52 -9.71 10.33
C VAL A 197 11.44 -10.80 11.39
N LEU A 198 10.36 -11.60 11.42
CA LEU A 198 10.13 -12.62 12.44
C LEU A 198 10.63 -14.01 12.03
N GLY A 199 10.81 -14.25 10.74
CA GLY A 199 11.14 -15.56 10.16
C GLY A 199 9.95 -16.50 9.99
N ASN A 200 8.75 -16.12 10.46
CA ASN A 200 7.51 -16.91 10.39
C ASN A 200 6.29 -15.98 10.19
N SER A 201 5.22 -16.53 9.61
CA SER A 201 3.94 -15.81 9.47
C SER A 201 3.18 -15.75 10.79
N LEU A 202 2.42 -14.67 10.98
CA LEU A 202 1.46 -14.55 12.07
C LEU A 202 0.21 -15.37 11.77
N VAL A 203 -0.23 -16.16 12.76
CA VAL A 203 -1.38 -17.06 12.60
C VAL A 203 -2.55 -16.55 13.46
N PRO A 204 -3.77 -16.44 12.92
CA PRO A 204 -4.95 -16.19 13.76
C PRO A 204 -5.10 -17.32 14.79
N LYS A 205 -5.37 -17.01 16.05
CA LYS A 205 -5.52 -18.04 17.10
C LYS A 205 -6.67 -19.01 16.81
N ALA A 206 -7.69 -18.59 16.04
CA ALA A 206 -8.75 -19.47 15.55
C ALA A 206 -8.25 -20.61 14.64
N ALA A 207 -7.09 -20.45 14.00
CA ALA A 207 -6.43 -21.46 13.18
C ALA A 207 -5.40 -22.31 13.96
N ALA A 208 -5.28 -22.11 15.28
CA ALA A 208 -4.37 -22.88 16.11
C ALA A 208 -4.84 -24.33 16.27
N THR A 209 -3.87 -25.25 16.31
CA THR A 209 -4.14 -26.67 16.61
C THR A 209 -4.39 -26.88 18.10
N SER A 210 -5.13 -27.93 18.46
CA SER A 210 -5.42 -28.31 19.85
C SER A 210 -4.21 -28.48 20.75
N ASP A 211 -3.04 -28.82 20.19
CA ASP A 211 -1.83 -29.07 20.98
C ASP A 211 -0.96 -27.83 21.18
N MET A 212 -1.43 -26.66 20.75
CA MET A 212 -0.71 -25.40 20.90
C MET A 212 -0.21 -25.25 22.35
N VAL A 213 1.11 -25.14 22.52
CA VAL A 213 1.75 -24.92 23.82
C VAL A 213 2.21 -23.48 23.89
N VAL A 214 1.45 -22.64 24.59
CA VAL A 214 1.77 -21.23 24.81
C VAL A 214 2.96 -21.12 25.76
N ILE A 215 3.99 -20.37 25.33
CA ILE A 215 5.15 -20.02 26.14
C ILE A 215 4.85 -18.74 26.93
N CYS A 216 4.31 -17.74 26.26
CA CYS A 216 3.88 -16.49 26.86
C CYS A 216 2.79 -15.82 26.02
N GLU A 217 2.01 -14.97 26.66
CA GLU A 217 0.98 -14.15 26.02
C GLU A 217 0.94 -12.77 26.65
N GLU A 218 0.59 -11.75 25.85
CA GLU A 218 0.44 -10.38 26.33
C GLU A 218 -0.60 -9.64 25.49
N SER A 219 -1.42 -8.83 26.17
CA SER A 219 -2.43 -7.97 25.54
C SER A 219 -1.81 -6.63 25.13
N HIS A 220 -2.17 -6.15 23.96
CA HIS A 220 -1.67 -4.91 23.39
C HIS A 220 -2.79 -4.10 22.77
N THR A 221 -2.58 -2.78 22.71
CA THR A 221 -3.42 -1.85 21.96
C THR A 221 -2.53 -1.03 21.03
N VAL A 222 -2.86 -1.01 19.74
CA VAL A 222 -2.15 -0.29 18.68
C VAL A 222 -3.21 0.41 17.82
N HIS A 223 -3.17 1.75 17.72
CA HIS A 223 -4.10 2.55 16.90
C HIS A 223 -5.58 2.15 17.15
N ASP A 224 -5.98 2.15 18.43
CA ASP A 224 -7.32 1.76 18.91
C ASP A 224 -7.76 0.31 18.61
N MET A 225 -6.85 -0.54 18.12
CA MET A 225 -7.07 -1.99 17.96
C MET A 225 -6.43 -2.74 19.12
N SER A 226 -7.24 -3.48 19.86
CA SER A 226 -6.84 -4.33 20.98
C SER A 226 -6.75 -5.78 20.55
N PHE A 227 -5.62 -6.42 20.84
CA PHE A 227 -5.35 -7.80 20.49
C PHE A 227 -4.41 -8.45 21.49
N VAL A 228 -4.43 -9.77 21.56
CA VAL A 228 -3.50 -10.57 22.36
C VAL A 228 -2.51 -11.25 21.42
N ILE A 229 -1.22 -11.18 21.74
CA ILE A 229 -0.17 -11.94 21.07
C ILE A 229 0.13 -13.17 21.92
N TYR A 230 0.25 -14.33 21.27
CA TYR A 230 0.71 -15.57 21.87
C TYR A 230 2.00 -16.00 21.18
N ILE A 231 3.07 -16.19 21.95
CA ILE A 231 4.26 -16.90 21.48
C ILE A 231 4.14 -18.33 21.98
N ALA A 232 4.15 -19.29 21.07
CA ALA A 232 4.03 -20.70 21.36
C ALA A 232 5.23 -21.48 20.83
N ARG A 233 5.40 -22.68 21.37
CA ARG A 233 6.41 -23.62 20.88
C ARG A 233 6.13 -23.96 19.43
N CYS A 234 7.15 -23.85 18.58
CA CYS A 234 7.05 -24.32 17.20
C CYS A 234 6.87 -25.84 17.16
N MET A 235 5.82 -26.31 16.49
CA MET A 235 5.45 -27.72 16.42
C MET A 235 5.08 -28.12 14.99
N PRO A 236 5.37 -29.37 14.59
CA PRO A 236 4.97 -29.84 13.29
C PRO A 236 3.44 -29.95 13.21
N VAL A 237 2.88 -29.45 12.12
CA VAL A 237 1.44 -29.52 11.83
C VAL A 237 1.22 -30.55 10.72
N LEU A 238 0.26 -31.44 10.92
CA LEU A 238 -0.11 -32.47 9.94
C LEU A 238 -1.32 -31.98 9.13
N ALA A 239 -1.30 -32.24 7.82
CA ALA A 239 -2.43 -31.94 6.94
C ALA A 239 -3.64 -32.84 7.22
N ALA A 240 -4.84 -32.35 6.93
CA ALA A 240 -6.09 -33.08 7.18
C ALA A 240 -6.26 -34.33 6.28
N ASP A 241 -5.60 -34.36 5.11
CA ASP A 241 -5.69 -35.45 4.13
C ASP A 241 -4.88 -36.70 4.53
N LEU A 242 -4.10 -36.63 5.62
CA LEU A 242 -3.25 -37.71 6.11
C LEU A 242 -3.98 -39.03 6.39
N LEU A 243 -5.27 -38.96 6.72
CA LEU A 243 -6.11 -40.13 6.96
C LEU A 243 -6.16 -41.06 5.75
N SER A 244 -6.15 -40.49 4.54
CA SER A 244 -6.13 -41.27 3.29
C SER A 244 -4.82 -42.05 3.13
N TYR A 245 -3.70 -41.44 3.49
CA TYR A 245 -2.36 -42.05 3.44
C TYR A 245 -2.15 -43.10 4.55
N ALA A 246 -2.86 -42.96 5.66
CA ALA A 246 -2.89 -43.94 6.73
C ALA A 246 -3.90 -45.09 6.48
N SER A 247 -4.36 -45.28 5.24
CA SER A 247 -5.36 -46.29 4.86
C SER A 247 -6.67 -46.19 5.65
N GLY A 248 -7.08 -44.97 6.01
CA GLY A 248 -8.29 -44.72 6.80
C GLY A 248 -8.14 -44.99 8.30
N ASN A 249 -6.94 -45.30 8.79
CA ASN A 249 -6.72 -45.66 10.19
C ASN A 249 -6.41 -44.41 11.05
N SER A 250 -7.40 -43.94 11.81
CA SER A 250 -7.24 -42.80 12.72
C SER A 250 -6.19 -43.03 13.81
N ASN A 251 -6.04 -44.26 14.30
CA ASN A 251 -5.04 -44.58 15.32
C ASN A 251 -3.62 -44.52 14.75
N HIS A 252 -3.44 -44.82 13.46
CA HIS A 252 -2.15 -44.66 12.78
C HIS A 252 -1.81 -43.18 12.60
N VAL A 253 -2.78 -42.33 12.22
CA VAL A 253 -2.60 -40.88 12.15
C VAL A 253 -2.21 -40.30 13.52
N GLU A 254 -2.90 -40.72 14.59
CA GLU A 254 -2.58 -40.26 15.94
C GLU A 254 -1.20 -40.74 16.41
N ALA A 255 -0.85 -42.00 16.14
CA ALA A 255 0.49 -42.51 16.44
C ALA A 255 1.59 -41.73 15.68
N LEU A 256 1.31 -41.35 14.43
CA LEU A 256 2.20 -40.53 13.63
C LEU A 256 2.33 -39.10 14.15
N ARG A 257 1.21 -38.52 14.60
CA ARG A 257 1.15 -37.21 15.24
C ARG A 257 1.99 -37.18 16.52
N VAL A 258 1.79 -38.15 17.41
CA VAL A 258 2.61 -38.31 18.63
C VAL A 258 4.09 -38.49 18.28
N TYR A 259 4.39 -39.33 17.28
CA TYR A 259 5.76 -39.51 16.81
C TYR A 259 6.38 -38.18 16.36
N LEU A 260 5.73 -37.41 15.49
CA LEU A 260 6.26 -36.14 14.99
C LEU A 260 6.38 -35.07 16.08
N LEU A 261 5.39 -34.94 16.97
CA LEU A 261 5.40 -33.98 18.09
C LEU A 261 6.50 -34.28 19.11
N SER A 262 6.93 -35.54 19.24
CA SER A 262 8.04 -35.94 20.11
C SER A 262 9.43 -35.54 19.59
N ARG A 263 9.53 -35.15 18.31
CA ARG A 263 10.79 -34.89 17.61
C ARG A 263 11.17 -33.41 17.71
N SER A 264 12.46 -33.12 17.68
CA SER A 264 12.90 -31.72 17.58
C SER A 264 12.72 -31.19 16.15
N ILE A 265 12.17 -29.99 16.02
CA ILE A 265 11.96 -29.32 14.72
C ILE A 265 13.24 -29.26 13.92
N SER A 266 14.37 -28.88 14.53
CA SER A 266 15.65 -28.78 13.82
C SER A 266 16.12 -30.12 13.26
N ARG A 267 15.87 -31.25 13.95
CA ARG A 267 16.19 -32.58 13.43
C ARG A 267 15.25 -32.97 12.29
N LEU A 268 13.94 -32.74 12.44
CA LEU A 268 12.97 -32.99 11.37
C LEU A 268 13.32 -32.18 10.11
N LYS A 269 13.66 -30.90 10.27
CA LYS A 269 14.09 -30.03 9.17
C LYS A 269 15.29 -30.62 8.43
N ASN A 270 16.32 -31.05 9.16
CA ASN A 270 17.52 -31.66 8.55
C ASN A 270 17.21 -32.99 7.86
N GLU A 271 16.31 -33.81 8.40
CA GLU A 271 15.90 -35.08 7.79
C GLU A 271 15.14 -34.85 6.49
N PHE A 272 14.17 -33.93 6.47
CA PHE A 272 13.48 -33.55 5.25
C PHE A 272 14.44 -32.96 4.22
N GLN A 273 15.41 -32.12 4.61
CA GLN A 273 16.42 -31.59 3.70
C GLN A 273 17.29 -32.69 3.08
N THR A 274 17.74 -33.66 3.89
CA THR A 274 18.55 -34.80 3.43
C THR A 274 17.76 -35.72 2.49
N GLY A 275 16.46 -35.85 2.72
CA GLY A 275 15.54 -36.67 1.92
C GLY A 275 14.87 -35.92 0.76
N ASN A 276 15.40 -34.77 0.32
CA ASN A 276 14.80 -33.94 -0.74
C ASN A 276 13.30 -33.63 -0.52
N GLY A 277 12.94 -33.25 0.70
CA GLY A 277 11.57 -32.94 1.12
C GLY A 277 10.73 -34.16 1.51
N LYS A 278 11.32 -35.35 1.58
CA LYS A 278 10.63 -36.61 1.93
C LYS A 278 11.28 -37.32 3.10
N ILE A 279 10.46 -37.87 4.00
CA ILE A 279 10.89 -38.84 5.02
C ILE A 279 9.99 -40.07 5.01
N THR A 280 10.52 -41.22 5.42
CA THR A 280 9.75 -42.46 5.59
C THR A 280 9.71 -42.84 7.07
N VAL A 281 8.53 -42.82 7.68
CA VAL A 281 8.32 -43.22 9.07
C VAL A 281 8.01 -44.71 9.10
N LYS A 282 8.93 -45.49 9.67
CA LYS A 282 8.86 -46.97 9.74
C LYS A 282 8.95 -47.53 11.16
N CYS A 283 9.08 -46.67 12.16
CA CYS A 283 9.37 -47.05 13.54
C CYS A 283 8.13 -47.11 14.44
N ILE A 284 6.93 -46.92 13.88
CA ILE A 284 5.68 -47.03 14.65
C ILE A 284 5.26 -48.50 14.65
N GLU A 285 5.36 -49.14 15.82
CA GLU A 285 4.98 -50.54 15.97
C GLU A 285 3.51 -50.77 15.64
N GLY A 286 3.21 -51.86 14.95
CA GLY A 286 1.84 -52.23 14.57
C GLY A 286 1.30 -51.53 13.33
N TYR A 287 2.08 -50.67 12.66
CA TYR A 287 1.65 -49.94 11.47
C TYR A 287 2.64 -50.03 10.29
N PRO A 288 2.15 -49.98 9.04
CA PRO A 288 3.01 -49.99 7.86
C PRO A 288 3.79 -48.68 7.72
N PRO A 289 4.95 -48.68 7.04
CA PRO A 289 5.70 -47.46 6.79
C PRO A 289 4.89 -46.41 6.03
N ILE A 290 5.01 -45.13 6.42
CA ILE A 290 4.38 -44.00 5.73
C ILE A 290 5.44 -43.04 5.19
N ASP A 291 5.25 -42.65 3.94
CA ASP A 291 6.02 -41.60 3.28
C ASP A 291 5.38 -40.21 3.50
N LEU A 292 6.16 -39.31 4.09
CA LEU A 292 5.74 -37.95 4.39
C LEU A 292 6.50 -36.96 3.52
N LEU A 293 5.76 -35.99 2.99
CA LEU A 293 6.29 -34.90 2.19
C LEU A 293 6.12 -33.58 2.95
N LEU A 294 7.22 -32.82 3.05
CA LEU A 294 7.22 -31.48 3.62
C LEU A 294 6.38 -30.54 2.75
N GLY A 295 5.53 -29.72 3.37
CA GLY A 295 4.66 -28.78 2.67
C GLY A 295 3.41 -29.42 2.05
N LYS A 296 3.23 -30.73 2.18
CA LYS A 296 2.02 -31.44 1.74
C LYS A 296 1.39 -32.23 2.87
N HIS A 297 2.15 -33.15 3.47
CA HIS A 297 1.67 -34.01 4.55
C HIS A 297 2.02 -33.44 5.93
N VAL A 298 3.20 -32.80 6.03
CA VAL A 298 3.73 -32.23 7.28
C VAL A 298 4.28 -30.83 6.99
N PHE A 299 4.04 -29.92 7.93
CA PHE A 299 4.56 -28.56 7.98
C PHE A 299 5.35 -28.41 9.27
N LEU A 300 6.47 -27.66 9.26
CA LEU A 300 7.36 -27.60 10.43
C LEU A 300 6.92 -26.56 11.47
N GLY A 301 5.99 -25.68 11.14
CA GLY A 301 5.36 -24.75 12.06
C GLY A 301 3.94 -24.40 11.61
N ALA A 302 3.18 -23.79 12.51
CA ALA A 302 1.84 -23.34 12.21
C ALA A 302 1.82 -22.24 11.13
N GLY A 303 2.85 -21.39 11.09
CA GLY A 303 3.00 -20.36 10.05
C GLY A 303 3.08 -20.97 8.64
N ASP A 304 3.89 -22.01 8.45
CA ASP A 304 4.03 -22.71 7.17
C ASP A 304 2.70 -23.35 6.74
N PHE A 305 2.00 -23.99 7.68
CA PHE A 305 0.70 -24.61 7.43
C PHE A 305 -0.37 -23.58 7.07
N TYR A 306 -0.42 -22.47 7.81
CA TYR A 306 -1.38 -21.39 7.57
C TYR A 306 -1.20 -20.78 6.18
N GLN A 307 0.04 -20.54 5.75
CA GLN A 307 0.35 -20.01 4.42
C GLN A 307 -0.10 -20.96 3.29
N ALA A 308 0.17 -22.26 3.43
CA ALA A 308 -0.19 -23.22 2.41
C ALA A 308 -1.71 -23.35 2.20
N ASN A 309 -2.50 -23.19 3.26
CA ASN A 309 -3.97 -23.32 3.22
C ASN A 309 -4.71 -22.00 2.95
N ARG A 310 -3.99 -20.90 2.72
CA ARG A 310 -4.58 -19.58 2.42
C ARG A 310 -4.84 -19.37 0.92
N SER A 311 -4.52 -20.37 0.09
CA SER A 311 -4.63 -20.36 -1.37
C SER A 311 -6.04 -20.67 -1.86
#